data_AF-A0A450SKD0-F1
#
_entry.id   AF-A0A450SKD0-F1
#
_cell.length_a   1.000
_cell.length_b   1.000
_cell.length_c   1.000
_cell.angle_alpha   90.00
_cell.angle_beta   90.00
_cell.angle_gamma   90.00
#
_symmetry.space_group_name_H-M   'P 1'
#
loop_
_entity.id
_entity.type
_entity.pdbx_description
1 polymer ?
#
loop_
_entity_poly.entity_id
_entity_poly.type
_entity_poly.pdbx_seq_one_letter_code
_entity_poly.pdbx_strand_id
1 'polypeptide(L)'
;FDSGYFSAFNVRVLIEKSIRAFIASGRQPHNQPLEERLAEPPEPPKDADPVTAMQHRMKTEAGKKFYAKRKSTVEPVFGIIKEVMGFRRFMLRGLEAVKGEWTLVCMAFNLKRLCVLCT
;
A
#
# COMPACT_ATOMS: atom_id res chain seq x y z
N PHE A 1 4.33 -2.59 -8.37
CA PHE A 1 3.23 -3.37 -7.77
C PHE A 1 2.10 -2.44 -7.34
N ASP A 2 2.41 -1.34 -6.63
CA ASP A 2 1.37 -0.43 -6.12
C ASP A 2 0.72 0.54 -7.11
N SER A 3 1.42 0.92 -8.18
CA SER A 3 0.89 1.88 -9.15
C SER A 3 -0.40 1.40 -9.83
N GLY A 4 -0.69 0.09 -9.78
CA GLY A 4 -1.93 -0.48 -10.32
C GLY A 4 -3.18 -0.13 -9.50
N TYR A 5 -3.05 0.36 -8.27
CA TYR A 5 -4.19 0.80 -7.45
C TYR A 5 -4.55 2.28 -7.65
N PHE A 6 -3.70 3.03 -8.34
CA PHE A 6 -3.92 4.45 -8.57
C PHE A 6 -4.97 4.67 -9.66
N SER A 7 -6.05 5.38 -9.30
CA SER A 7 -6.97 6.00 -10.24
C SER A 7 -7.56 7.26 -9.60
N ALA A 8 -7.89 8.28 -10.40
CA ALA A 8 -8.53 9.49 -9.87
C ALA A 8 -9.84 9.17 -9.15
N PHE A 9 -10.58 8.17 -9.64
CA PHE A 9 -11.78 7.64 -9.00
C PHE A 9 -11.49 7.07 -7.61
N ASN A 10 -10.48 6.21 -7.47
CA ASN A 10 -10.11 5.61 -6.18
C ASN A 10 -9.72 6.68 -5.15
N VAL A 11 -8.99 7.71 -5.58
CA VAL A 11 -8.59 8.82 -4.70
C VAL A 11 -9.82 9.58 -4.19
N ARG A 12 -10.80 9.86 -5.05
CA ARG A 12 -12.06 10.53 -4.65
C ARG A 12 -12.86 9.67 -3.68
N VAL A 13 -13.04 8.39 -3.98
CA VAL A 13 -13.76 7.44 -3.10
C VAL A 13 -13.12 7.34 -1.71
N LEU A 14 -11.79 7.35 -1.63
CA LEU A 14 -11.10 7.36 -0.34
C LEU A 14 -11.40 8.63 0.46
N ILE A 15 -11.40 9.79 -0.19
CA ILE A 15 -11.69 11.07 0.45
C ILE A 15 -13.15 11.16 0.90
N GLU A 16 -14.09 10.70 0.07
CA GLU A 16 -15.52 10.59 0.44
C GLU A 16 -15.71 9.72 1.69
N LYS A 17 -14.91 8.66 1.83
CA LYS A 17 -14.89 7.80 3.03
C LYS A 17 -14.06 8.37 4.19
N SER A 18 -13.60 9.62 4.11
CA SER A 18 -12.72 10.26 5.09
C SER A 18 -11.39 9.52 5.31
N ILE A 19 -10.93 8.75 4.32
CA ILE A 19 -9.66 8.03 4.34
C ILE A 19 -8.61 8.87 3.62
N ARG A 20 -7.51 9.14 4.32
CA ARG A 20 -6.37 9.87 3.73
C ARG A 20 -5.65 8.99 2.70
N ALA A 21 -5.71 9.38 1.44
CA ALA A 21 -5.07 8.64 0.35
C ALA A 21 -3.53 8.78 0.37
N PHE A 22 -2.86 7.62 0.25
CA PHE A 22 -1.41 7.46 0.05
C PHE A 22 -1.18 6.35 -0.99
N ILE A 23 -1.36 6.69 -2.27
CA ILE A 23 -1.23 5.74 -3.37
C ILE A 23 -0.09 6.20 -4.27
N ALA A 24 0.84 5.30 -4.59
CA ALA A 24 1.88 5.59 -5.57
C ALA A 24 1.27 5.75 -6.95
N SER A 25 1.44 6.91 -7.58
CA SER A 25 0.92 7.21 -8.93
C SER A 25 1.82 6.72 -10.06
N GLY A 26 3.03 6.23 -9.76
CA GLY A 26 3.99 5.77 -10.77
C GLY A 26 5.17 5.01 -10.16
N ARG A 27 6.05 4.51 -11.04
CA ARG A 27 7.33 3.91 -10.63
C ARG A 27 8.36 5.02 -10.46
N GLN A 28 9.01 5.07 -9.30
CA GLN A 28 10.19 5.91 -9.10
C GLN A 28 11.43 5.15 -9.60
N PRO A 29 12.38 5.83 -10.27
CA PRO A 29 13.64 5.20 -10.67
C PRO A 29 14.47 4.84 -9.43
N HIS A 30 15.21 3.73 -9.51
CA HIS A 30 15.95 3.17 -8.37
C HIS A 30 17.13 4.04 -7.89
N ASN A 31 17.59 4.99 -8.71
CA ASN A 31 18.75 5.85 -8.45
C ASN A 31 18.41 7.33 -8.71
N GLN A 32 17.45 7.88 -7.96
CA GLN A 32 17.21 9.33 -8.02
C GLN A 32 18.47 10.11 -7.59
N PRO A 33 18.81 11.22 -8.28
CA PRO A 33 19.92 12.08 -7.91
C PRO A 33 19.82 12.53 -6.45
N LEU A 34 20.96 12.73 -5.78
CA LEU A 34 21.00 13.13 -4.37
C LEU A 34 20.30 14.48 -4.16
N GLU A 35 20.40 15.37 -5.15
CA GLU A 35 19.76 16.68 -5.16
C GLU A 35 18.25 16.55 -5.06
N GLU A 36 17.63 15.64 -5.82
CA GLU A 36 16.18 15.40 -5.78
C GLU A 36 15.75 14.73 -4.46
N ARG A 37 16.61 13.88 -3.89
CA ARG A 37 16.34 13.19 -2.63
C ARG A 37 16.40 14.13 -1.43
N LEU A 38 17.31 15.10 -1.47
CA LEU A 38 17.56 16.08 -0.41
C LEU A 38 16.78 17.39 -0.63
N ALA A 39 16.15 17.56 -1.80
CA ALA A 39 15.32 18.72 -2.09
C ALA A 39 14.24 18.93 -1.03
N GLU A 40 14.01 20.20 -0.70
CA GLU A 40 12.93 20.57 0.18
C GLU A 40 11.57 20.20 -0.43
N PRO A 41 10.59 19.80 0.41
CA PRO A 41 9.27 19.45 -0.07
C PRO A 41 8.63 20.65 -0.77
N PRO A 42 7.94 20.44 -1.91
CA PRO A 42 7.32 21.53 -2.66
C PRO A 42 6.26 22.24 -1.81
N GLU A 43 6.02 23.52 -2.09
CA GLU A 43 4.94 24.28 -1.43
C GLU A 43 3.57 23.64 -1.66
N PRO A 44 2.66 23.72 -0.67
CA PRO A 44 1.31 23.19 -0.81
C PRO A 44 0.55 23.93 -1.92
N PRO A 45 -0.06 23.20 -2.88
CA PRO A 45 -0.86 23.82 -3.92
C PRO A 45 -2.11 24.49 -3.33
N LYS A 46 -2.40 25.73 -3.75
CA LYS A 46 -3.47 26.58 -3.19
C LYS A 46 -4.88 26.12 -3.56
N ASP A 47 -5.06 25.56 -4.77
CA ASP A 47 -6.34 25.04 -5.29
C ASP A 47 -6.15 23.67 -5.95
N ALA A 48 -5.66 22.69 -5.19
CA ALA A 48 -5.39 21.37 -5.74
C ALA A 48 -6.64 20.50 -5.85
N ASP A 49 -6.77 19.83 -7.01
CA ASP A 49 -7.65 18.68 -7.12
C ASP A 49 -7.20 17.54 -6.16
N PRO A 50 -8.10 16.61 -5.82
CA PRO A 50 -7.80 15.50 -4.91
C PRO A 50 -6.54 14.68 -5.23
N VAL A 51 -6.24 14.49 -6.51
CA VAL A 51 -5.06 13.74 -6.97
C VAL A 51 -3.81 14.58 -6.77
N THR A 52 -3.83 15.85 -7.16
CA THR A 52 -2.71 16.78 -6.95
C THR A 52 -2.38 16.93 -5.46
N ALA A 53 -3.40 17.05 -4.60
CA ALA A 53 -3.22 17.10 -3.16
C ALA A 53 -2.61 15.80 -2.59
N MET A 54 -3.02 14.63 -3.10
CA MET A 54 -2.42 13.35 -2.72
C MET A 54 -0.96 13.23 -3.20
N GLN A 55 -0.66 13.63 -4.44
CA GLN A 55 0.68 13.58 -5.00
C GLN A 55 1.65 14.52 -4.27
N HIS A 56 1.19 15.73 -3.93
CA HIS A 56 1.94 16.65 -3.08
C HIS A 56 2.25 16.02 -1.72
N ARG A 57 1.24 15.45 -1.06
CA ARG A 57 1.39 14.75 0.22
C ARG A 57 2.44 13.64 0.15
N MET A 58 2.44 12.84 -0.92
CA MET A 58 3.42 11.78 -1.15
C MET A 58 4.88 12.29 -1.23
N LYS A 59 5.09 13.55 -1.63
CA LYS A 59 6.41 14.19 -1.71
C LYS A 59 6.90 14.78 -0.39
N THR A 60 6.00 15.06 0.55
CA THR A 60 6.37 15.57 1.88
C THR A 60 7.14 14.52 2.70
N GLU A 61 8.03 14.97 3.59
CA GLU A 61 8.76 14.05 4.48
C GLU A 61 7.83 13.22 5.37
N ALA A 62 6.74 13.81 5.85
CA ALA A 62 5.71 13.09 6.60
C ALA A 62 5.05 12.00 5.74
N GLY A 63 4.73 12.30 4.48
CA GLY A 63 4.13 11.33 3.55
C GLY A 63 5.08 10.22 3.16
N LYS A 64 6.35 10.53 2.87
CA LYS A 64 7.41 9.54 2.62
C LYS A 64 7.56 8.59 3.82
N LYS A 65 7.66 9.13 5.04
CA LYS A 65 7.77 8.34 6.29
C LYS A 65 6.54 7.45 6.50
N PHE A 66 5.33 7.98 6.27
CA PHE A 66 4.11 7.21 6.40
C PHE A 66 4.06 6.06 5.38
N TYR A 67 4.32 6.34 4.11
CA TYR A 67 4.30 5.34 3.05
C TYR A 67 5.39 4.28 3.24
N ALA A 68 6.57 4.65 3.76
CA ALA A 68 7.66 3.72 4.05
C ALA A 68 7.28 2.62 5.07
N LYS A 69 6.32 2.88 5.98
CA LYS A 69 5.84 1.87 6.96
C LYS A 69 5.28 0.62 6.30
N ARG A 70 4.87 0.69 5.03
CA ARG A 70 4.38 -0.47 4.28
C ARG A 70 5.40 -1.61 4.19
N LYS A 71 6.68 -1.26 4.06
CA LYS A 71 7.80 -2.21 3.96
C LYS A 71 7.91 -3.12 5.19
N SER A 72 7.54 -2.61 6.36
CA SER A 72 7.61 -3.35 7.62
C SER A 72 6.25 -3.85 8.12
N THR A 73 5.15 -3.54 7.44
CA THR A 73 3.79 -3.88 7.89
C THR A 73 3.09 -4.83 6.93
N VAL A 74 2.63 -4.34 5.78
CA VAL A 74 1.81 -5.13 4.85
C VAL A 74 2.66 -5.99 3.91
N GLU A 75 3.83 -5.53 3.49
CA GLU A 75 4.68 -6.27 2.56
C GLU A 75 5.19 -7.60 3.16
N PRO A 76 5.64 -7.66 4.43
CA PRO A 76 6.04 -8.92 5.06
C PRO A 76 4.89 -9.92 5.17
N VAL A 77 3.66 -9.45 5.44
CA VAL A 77 2.47 -10.31 5.51
C VAL A 77 2.26 -11.02 4.16
N PHE A 78 2.28 -10.26 3.05
CA PHE A 78 2.16 -10.85 1.72
C PHE A 78 3.34 -11.76 1.36
N GLY A 79 4.56 -11.40 1.77
CA GLY A 79 5.74 -12.24 1.58
C GLY A 79 5.61 -13.60 2.29
N ILE A 80 5.19 -13.59 3.56
CA ILE A 80 4.97 -14.81 4.35
C ILE A 80 3.86 -15.67 3.74
N ILE A 81 2.72 -15.07 3.37
CA ILE A 81 1.61 -15.81 2.74
C ILE A 81 2.08 -16.52 1.45
N LYS A 82 2.91 -15.85 0.64
CA LYS A 82 3.36 -16.39 -0.65
C LYS A 82 4.49 -17.40 -0.51
N GLU A 83 5.54 -17.05 0.22
CA GLU A 83 6.79 -17.82 0.29
C GLU A 83 6.76 -18.88 1.39
N VAL A 84 6.24 -18.54 2.58
CA VAL A 84 6.28 -19.42 3.75
C VAL A 84 5.04 -20.31 3.82
N MET A 85 3.87 -19.78 3.49
CA MET A 85 2.62 -20.55 3.46
C MET A 85 2.33 -21.17 2.08
N GLY A 86 3.10 -20.81 1.05
CA GLY A 86 2.98 -21.37 -0.30
C GLY A 86 1.73 -20.93 -1.09
N PHE A 87 0.98 -19.93 -0.62
CA PHE A 87 -0.25 -19.49 -1.28
C PHE A 87 0.05 -18.56 -2.48
N ARG A 88 0.13 -19.14 -3.69
CA ARG A 88 0.49 -18.42 -4.93
C ARG A 88 -0.66 -18.15 -5.88
N ARG A 89 -1.74 -18.92 -5.77
CA ARG A 89 -2.88 -18.89 -6.69
C ARG A 89 -4.15 -19.26 -5.93
N PHE A 90 -5.24 -18.59 -6.30
CA PHE A 90 -6.59 -18.97 -5.89
C PHE A 90 -7.01 -20.24 -6.63
N MET A 91 -7.74 -21.14 -5.98
CA MET A 91 -8.27 -22.36 -6.60
C MET A 91 -9.71 -22.15 -7.07
N LEU A 92 -10.48 -21.35 -6.32
CA LEU A 92 -11.83 -20.99 -6.67
C LEU A 92 -11.88 -19.82 -7.67
N ARG A 93 -13.00 -19.72 -8.40
CA ARG A 93 -13.30 -18.66 -9.35
C ARG A 93 -14.53 -17.88 -8.90
N GLY A 94 -14.56 -16.60 -9.25
CA GLY A 94 -15.61 -15.67 -8.83
C GLY A 94 -15.25 -14.95 -7.54
N LEU A 95 -15.63 -13.67 -7.45
CA LEU A 95 -15.22 -12.77 -6.37
C LEU A 95 -15.59 -13.32 -4.99
N GLU A 96 -16.79 -13.90 -4.87
CA GLU A 96 -17.28 -14.38 -3.57
C GLU A 96 -16.51 -15.59 -3.06
N ALA A 97 -16.27 -16.57 -3.93
CA ALA A 97 -15.49 -17.76 -3.58
C ALA A 97 -14.03 -17.40 -3.26
N VAL A 98 -13.44 -16.47 -4.04
CA VAL A 98 -12.08 -15.95 -3.81
C VAL A 98 -11.96 -15.21 -2.47
N LYS A 99 -12.97 -14.44 -2.05
CA LYS A 99 -13.00 -13.83 -0.71
C LYS A 99 -12.97 -14.89 0.40
N GLY A 100 -13.70 -15.99 0.21
CA GLY A 100 -13.70 -17.12 1.14
C GLY A 100 -12.31 -17.74 1.29
N GLU A 101 -11.66 -18.08 0.17
CA GLU A 101 -10.27 -18.58 0.18
C GLU A 101 -9.31 -17.59 0.85
N TRP A 102 -9.42 -16.30 0.52
CA TRP A 102 -8.57 -15.27 1.10
C TRP A 102 -8.75 -15.15 2.61
N THR A 103 -9.99 -15.25 3.10
CA THR A 103 -10.30 -15.24 4.53
C THR A 103 -9.64 -16.43 5.24
N LEU A 104 -9.73 -17.63 4.66
CA LEU A 104 -9.08 -18.83 5.20
C LEU A 104 -7.55 -18.67 5.29
N VAL A 105 -6.93 -18.14 4.24
CA VAL A 105 -5.48 -17.86 4.21
C VAL A 105 -5.09 -16.85 5.29
N CYS A 106 -5.87 -15.79 5.47
CA CYS A 106 -5.61 -14.79 6.51
C CYS A 106 -5.77 -15.38 7.92
N MET A 107 -6.76 -16.23 8.15
CA MET A 107 -6.92 -16.95 9.42
C MET A 107 -5.72 -17.84 9.71
N ALA A 108 -5.28 -18.64 8.73
CA ALA A 108 -4.10 -19.50 8.88
C ALA A 108 -2.83 -18.69 9.18
N PHE A 109 -2.65 -17.54 8.53
CA PHE A 109 -1.54 -16.62 8.82
C PHE A 109 -1.60 -16.10 10.27
N ASN A 110 -2.77 -15.66 10.72
CA ASN A 110 -2.96 -15.16 12.09
C ASN A 110 -2.71 -16.24 13.14
N LEU A 111 -3.19 -17.47 12.93
CA LEU A 111 -2.93 -18.61 13.81
C LEU A 111 -1.44 -18.92 13.90
N LYS A 112 -0.73 -18.98 12.76
CA LYS A 112 0.73 -19.17 12.75
C LYS A 112 1.46 -18.10 13.56
N ARG A 113 1.04 -16.84 13.43
CA ARG A 113 1.61 -15.72 14.19
C ARG A 113 1.34 -15.83 15.69
N LEU A 114 0.13 -16.20 16.09
CA LEU A 114 -0.24 -16.40 17.49
C LEU A 114 0.57 -17.53 18.13
N CYS A 115 0.71 -18.67 17.46
CA CYS A 115 1.50 -19.78 17.99
C CYS A 115 2.94 -19.39 18.26
N VAL A 116 3.58 -18.60 17.38
CA VAL A 116 4.96 -18.14 17.58
C VAL A 116 5.09 -17.10 18.70
N LEU A 117 4.05 -16.32 18.98
CA LEU A 117 4.08 -15.29 20.02
C LEU A 117 3.73 -15.83 21.42
N CYS A 118 3.00 -16.94 21.49
CA CYS A 118 2.61 -17.59 22.75
C CYS A 118 3.62 -18.63 23.26
N THR A 119 4.65 -18.94 22.48
CA THR A 119 5.76 -19.85 22.80
C THR A 119 7.04 -19.07 23.02
#